data_AF-A0A915B2C0-F1
#
_entry.id   AF-A0A915B2C0-F1
#
_cell.length_a   1.000
_cell.length_b   1.000
_cell.length_c   1.000
_cell.angle_alpha   90.00
_cell.angle_beta   90.00
_cell.angle_gamma   90.00
#
_symmetry.space_group_name_H-M   'P 1'
#
loop_
_entity.id
_entity.type
_entity.pdbx_description
1 polymer ?
#
loop_
_entity_poly.entity_id
_entity_poly.type
_entity_poly.pdbx_seq_one_letter_code
_entity_poly.pdbx_strand_id
1 'polypeptide(L)'
;SDREAMLSTQMQTNAHILGKRKNCSSGSETPRRLGSLFIYRQELASLMGEKQKWLDAQRKASLLVSPYKIDEWNIMPKFADLFRKVAQTAMPTDQHHAQMALIEQIVQESIIIEWPKMIWGLGGARNAEADEAVEVDHAPLIHRARNVVKCRTSHPTMRVRVCAIATPNDEHDDQPPIVEAFFRATLVKLSTDSSERQVAGRLILTQREGTPATKSQDQNGAIVNTDGRLIASQAAPDVHSYILLEQYGEVGKTTSFKYEQGALCATFPEMGVTLNSMVDRRQLATRYAIQVEAAINIDNTVIVKHTVLSHPFLIAITNDQTEPLLTSIFWQRLLDSDQLPEITYLQADNSAKSEPAVSWRVVQEVLRNFVKAQYPLARSLDVDELLHLQCMLFLPRISKCHHNDTELDALEFELFKNVRPDAECSGAMKLINRLRREIVADDVLIEKRELMQDKCVSLADQTTELRHSLWQWMYRATEMIMDVGHKLCPSPATFEKKCKQGAKAKKQSTSCDDYQTMLSLFNSRLIYALDQKQHLSMKEASSSDYYILWYEECAEGFQNAAC
;
A
#
# COMPACT_ATOMS: atom_id res chain seq x y z
N SER A 1 13.82 23.78 31.51
CA SER A 1 14.15 22.60 32.33
C SER A 1 13.15 22.33 33.46
N ASP A 2 12.09 23.14 33.66
CA ASP A 2 11.09 22.86 34.72
C ASP A 2 9.91 21.98 34.27
N ARG A 3 9.82 21.64 32.98
CA ARG A 3 8.75 20.78 32.44
C ARG A 3 9.04 19.27 32.57
N GLU A 4 10.32 18.89 32.65
CA GLU A 4 10.74 17.50 32.87
C GLU A 4 10.64 17.10 34.36
N ALA A 5 10.80 18.05 35.28
CA ALA A 5 10.65 17.82 36.72
C ALA A 5 9.20 17.48 37.12
N MET A 6 8.19 18.12 36.50
CA MET A 6 6.78 17.79 36.78
C MET A 6 6.36 16.42 36.25
N LEU A 7 6.88 16.00 35.08
CA LEU A 7 6.58 14.67 34.51
C LEU A 7 7.22 13.53 35.31
N SER A 8 8.42 13.75 35.87
CA SER A 8 9.09 12.76 36.72
C SER A 8 8.37 12.58 38.07
N THR A 9 7.84 13.67 38.64
CA THR A 9 7.12 13.62 39.93
C THR A 9 5.75 12.95 39.82
N GLN A 10 5.11 13.03 38.65
CA GLN A 10 3.83 12.36 38.35
C GLN A 10 4.00 10.85 38.05
N MET A 11 5.17 10.41 37.57
CA MET A 11 5.48 8.98 37.43
C MET A 11 5.95 8.32 38.74
N GLN A 12 6.57 9.07 39.66
CA GLN A 12 7.00 8.53 40.96
C GLN A 12 5.86 8.39 41.98
N THR A 13 4.77 9.17 41.86
CA THR A 13 3.58 9.02 42.71
C THR A 13 2.74 7.79 42.37
N ASN A 14 2.78 7.32 41.11
CA ASN A 14 2.11 6.08 40.70
C ASN A 14 2.88 4.80 41.07
N ALA A 15 4.17 4.90 41.38
CA ALA A 15 4.99 3.75 41.77
C ALA A 15 4.91 3.41 43.27
N HIS A 16 4.40 4.31 44.12
CA HIS A 16 4.42 4.14 45.59
C HIS A 16 3.12 3.59 46.20
N ILE A 17 2.11 3.25 45.39
CA ILE A 17 0.85 2.59 45.81
C ILE A 17 0.83 1.12 45.32
N LEU A 18 1.97 0.42 45.39
CA LEU A 18 2.08 -1.01 45.07
C LEU A 18 2.62 -1.86 46.23
N GLY A 19 2.61 -1.32 47.45
CA GLY A 19 3.13 -2.03 48.62
C GLY A 19 2.35 -1.73 49.90
N LYS A 20 1.23 -2.43 50.11
CA LYS A 20 0.74 -2.90 51.42
C LYS A 20 -0.54 -3.71 51.25
N ARG A 21 -0.39 -5.04 51.17
CA ARG A 21 -1.48 -5.98 51.48
C ARG A 21 -1.79 -5.86 52.97
N LYS A 22 -3.04 -5.52 53.31
CA LYS A 22 -3.64 -5.86 54.60
C LYS A 22 -5.04 -6.41 54.35
N ASN A 23 -5.21 -7.69 54.69
CA ASN A 23 -6.51 -8.37 54.72
C ASN A 23 -7.41 -7.66 55.73
N CYS A 24 -8.59 -7.21 55.28
CA CYS A 24 -9.81 -7.16 56.09
C CYS A 24 -11.01 -7.48 55.19
N SER A 25 -11.72 -8.52 55.59
CA SER A 25 -12.99 -9.01 55.06
C SER A 25 -14.15 -8.06 55.39
N SER A 26 -14.99 -7.75 54.39
CA SER A 26 -16.47 -7.66 54.42
C SER A 26 -17.03 -6.55 53.51
N GLY A 27 -17.99 -6.93 52.66
CA GLY A 27 -19.05 -6.05 52.10
C GLY A 27 -18.67 -4.98 51.06
N SER A 28 -18.88 -5.28 49.78
CA SER A 28 -19.63 -4.46 48.80
C SER A 28 -19.23 -4.83 47.35
N GLU A 29 -20.23 -5.01 46.48
CA GLU A 29 -20.06 -5.37 45.06
C GLU A 29 -19.61 -4.20 44.16
N THR A 30 -19.25 -3.05 44.74
CA THR A 30 -18.91 -1.82 44.04
C THR A 30 -17.49 -1.70 43.44
N PRO A 31 -16.42 -2.36 43.94
CA PRO A 31 -15.08 -2.18 43.35
C PRO A 31 -14.84 -2.95 42.04
N ARG A 32 -15.72 -3.89 41.66
CA ARG A 32 -15.58 -4.66 40.41
C ARG A 32 -16.00 -3.88 39.15
N ARG A 33 -16.87 -2.86 39.28
CA ARG A 33 -17.46 -2.14 38.12
C ARG A 33 -16.64 -0.94 37.65
N LEU A 34 -15.97 -0.20 38.54
CA LEU A 34 -14.98 0.81 38.13
C LEU A 34 -13.79 0.20 37.38
N GLY A 35 -13.46 -1.06 37.68
CA GLY A 35 -12.45 -1.82 36.95
C GLY A 35 -12.83 -2.12 35.50
N SER A 36 -14.13 -2.27 35.16
CA SER A 36 -14.54 -2.74 33.83
C SER A 36 -14.26 -1.71 32.74
N LEU A 37 -14.67 -0.44 32.90
CA LEU A 37 -14.37 0.62 31.92
C LEU A 37 -12.87 0.86 31.76
N PHE A 38 -12.11 0.78 32.86
CA PHE A 38 -10.66 0.89 32.80
C PHE A 38 -10.04 -0.24 31.96
N ILE A 39 -10.49 -1.48 32.17
CA ILE A 39 -10.07 -2.64 31.38
C ILE A 39 -10.42 -2.44 29.90
N TYR A 40 -11.64 -1.99 29.58
CA TYR A 40 -12.04 -1.76 28.18
C TYR A 40 -11.25 -0.64 27.50
N ARG A 41 -10.86 0.41 28.24
CA ARG A 41 -9.95 1.45 27.71
C ARG A 41 -8.56 0.90 27.43
N GLN A 42 -8.06 0.00 28.29
CA GLN A 42 -6.78 -0.67 28.07
C GLN A 42 -6.84 -1.62 26.87
N GLU A 43 -7.95 -2.36 26.71
CA GLU A 43 -8.20 -3.21 25.54
C GLU A 43 -8.25 -2.37 24.25
N LEU A 44 -8.95 -1.22 24.26
CA LEU A 44 -8.96 -0.29 23.13
C LEU A 44 -7.54 0.21 22.80
N ALA A 45 -6.75 0.61 23.80
CA ALA A 45 -5.38 1.07 23.58
C ALA A 45 -4.49 -0.03 22.95
N SER A 46 -4.67 -1.29 23.36
CA SER A 46 -3.98 -2.42 22.75
C SER A 46 -4.42 -2.64 21.30
N LEU A 47 -5.73 -2.59 21.02
CA LEU A 47 -6.28 -2.71 19.67
C LEU A 47 -5.80 -1.57 18.76
N MET A 48 -5.61 -0.37 19.29
CA MET A 48 -5.05 0.75 18.54
C MET A 48 -3.60 0.51 18.12
N GLY A 49 -2.79 -0.10 19.00
CA GLY A 49 -1.43 -0.52 18.64
C GLY A 49 -1.41 -1.59 17.55
N GLU A 50 -2.36 -2.53 17.57
CA GLU A 50 -2.52 -3.54 16.51
C GLU A 50 -3.01 -2.92 15.19
N LYS A 51 -4.03 -2.05 15.26
CA LYS A 51 -4.56 -1.30 14.11
C LYS A 51 -3.46 -0.47 13.44
N GLN A 52 -2.59 0.18 14.20
CA GLN A 52 -1.50 0.96 13.63
C GLN A 52 -0.53 0.08 12.82
N LYS A 53 -0.20 -1.12 13.32
CA LYS A 53 0.62 -2.09 12.57
C LYS A 53 -0.09 -2.55 11.30
N TRP A 54 -1.40 -2.76 11.37
CA TRP A 54 -2.23 -3.14 10.22
C TRP A 54 -2.19 -2.04 9.14
N LEU A 55 -2.34 -0.77 9.53
CA LEU A 55 -2.26 0.38 8.62
C LEU A 55 -0.86 0.54 8.02
N ASP A 56 0.19 0.30 8.80
CA ASP A 56 1.57 0.32 8.30
C ASP A 56 1.82 -0.77 7.25
N ALA A 57 1.25 -1.96 7.46
CA ALA A 57 1.29 -3.03 6.47
C ALA A 57 0.48 -2.67 5.21
N GLN A 58 -0.72 -2.11 5.36
CA GLN A 58 -1.57 -1.64 4.24
C GLN A 58 -0.83 -0.58 3.40
N ARG A 59 -0.11 0.33 4.06
CA ARG A 59 0.75 1.33 3.42
C ARG A 59 1.85 0.68 2.58
N LYS A 60 2.54 -0.33 3.15
CA LYS A 60 3.67 -1.04 2.53
C LYS A 60 3.26 -1.97 1.39
N ALA A 61 2.06 -2.54 1.44
CA ALA A 61 1.55 -3.45 0.42
C ALA A 61 1.48 -2.81 -0.99
N SER A 62 1.49 -1.47 -1.07
CA SER A 62 1.60 -0.73 -2.34
C SER A 62 2.92 -0.93 -3.10
N LEU A 63 3.96 -1.40 -2.41
CA LEU A 63 5.26 -1.76 -2.96
C LEU A 63 5.52 -3.28 -2.90
N LEU A 64 4.73 -4.01 -2.12
CA LEU A 64 4.98 -5.39 -1.71
C LEU A 64 3.71 -6.22 -1.88
N VAL A 65 3.65 -6.98 -2.96
CA VAL A 65 2.58 -7.96 -3.17
C VAL A 65 3.07 -9.30 -2.62
N SER A 66 2.64 -9.62 -1.39
CA SER A 66 3.21 -10.66 -0.51
C SER A 66 4.52 -10.19 0.15
N PRO A 67 4.65 -10.26 1.50
CA PRO A 67 4.16 -11.31 2.40
C PRO A 67 3.08 -10.87 3.40
N TYR A 68 2.44 -9.72 3.21
CA TYR A 68 1.46 -9.21 4.17
C TYR A 68 0.05 -9.72 3.87
N LYS A 69 -0.29 -10.88 4.43
CA LYS A 69 -1.67 -11.34 4.59
C LYS A 69 -2.30 -10.57 5.76
N ILE A 70 -2.53 -9.28 5.56
CA ILE A 70 -2.92 -8.36 6.64
C ILE A 70 -4.27 -8.77 7.26
N ASP A 71 -5.15 -9.37 6.46
CA ASP A 71 -6.45 -9.87 6.93
C ASP A 71 -6.34 -11.08 7.87
N GLU A 72 -5.29 -11.90 7.75
CA GLU A 72 -5.06 -13.05 8.66
C GLU A 72 -4.74 -12.61 10.09
N TRP A 73 -4.39 -11.33 10.30
CA TRP A 73 -4.12 -10.81 11.64
C TRP A 73 -5.40 -10.69 12.48
N ASN A 74 -6.57 -10.74 11.83
CA ASN A 74 -7.89 -10.75 12.46
C ASN A 74 -8.09 -9.64 13.51
N ILE A 75 -7.59 -8.43 13.21
CA ILE A 75 -7.62 -7.27 14.12
C ILE A 75 -8.98 -6.58 14.08
N MET A 76 -9.52 -6.35 12.87
CA MET A 76 -10.73 -5.54 12.69
C MET A 76 -11.97 -6.10 13.41
N PRO A 77 -12.25 -7.41 13.39
CA PRO A 77 -13.41 -7.96 14.10
C PRO A 77 -13.37 -7.74 15.63
N LYS A 78 -12.18 -7.57 16.23
CA LYS A 78 -12.03 -7.34 17.67
C LYS A 78 -12.66 -6.02 18.14
N PHE A 79 -12.81 -5.03 17.24
CA PHE A 79 -13.50 -3.77 17.55
C PHE A 79 -14.99 -4.00 17.81
N ALA A 80 -15.66 -4.84 17.03
CA ALA A 80 -17.06 -5.18 17.24
C ALA A 80 -17.27 -5.93 18.56
N ASP A 81 -16.36 -6.84 18.91
CA ASP A 81 -16.40 -7.55 20.19
C ASP A 81 -16.25 -6.58 21.36
N LEU A 82 -15.31 -5.63 21.29
CA LEU A 82 -15.14 -4.62 22.32
C LEU A 82 -16.36 -3.70 22.43
N PHE A 83 -16.90 -3.24 21.30
CA PHE A 83 -18.13 -2.44 21.27
C PHE A 83 -19.28 -3.16 21.95
N ARG A 84 -19.51 -4.44 21.61
CA ARG A 84 -20.57 -5.28 22.22
C ARG A 84 -20.37 -5.44 23.72
N LYS A 85 -19.15 -5.75 24.18
CA LYS A 85 -18.81 -5.85 25.61
C LYS A 85 -19.15 -4.57 26.37
N VAL A 86 -18.74 -3.41 25.83
CA VAL A 86 -18.97 -2.11 26.49
C VAL A 86 -20.46 -1.77 26.49
N ALA A 87 -21.16 -1.96 25.38
CA ALA A 87 -22.59 -1.65 25.27
C ALA A 87 -23.46 -2.52 26.22
N GLN A 88 -23.13 -3.81 26.35
CA GLN A 88 -23.88 -4.75 27.19
C GLN A 88 -23.52 -4.66 28.69
N THR A 89 -22.43 -3.99 29.04
CA THR A 89 -22.04 -3.86 30.45
C THR A 89 -23.05 -2.96 31.17
N ALA A 90 -23.77 -3.51 32.16
CA ALA A 90 -24.69 -2.73 32.98
C ALA A 90 -23.91 -1.74 33.86
N MET A 91 -23.98 -0.45 33.53
CA MET A 91 -23.30 0.61 34.25
C MET A 91 -24.25 1.38 35.18
N PRO A 92 -23.77 1.78 36.37
CA PRO A 92 -24.45 2.79 37.18
C PRO A 92 -24.72 4.09 36.40
N THR A 93 -25.79 4.81 36.75
CA THR A 93 -26.20 6.04 36.05
C THR A 93 -25.11 7.12 36.06
N ASP A 94 -24.28 7.19 37.10
CA ASP A 94 -23.13 8.09 37.20
C ASP A 94 -21.99 7.76 36.21
N GLN A 95 -21.93 6.53 35.72
CA GLN A 95 -20.90 6.06 34.78
C GLN A 95 -21.42 5.88 33.35
N HIS A 96 -22.73 6.03 33.14
CA HIS A 96 -23.36 5.91 31.83
C HIS A 96 -22.76 6.89 30.81
N HIS A 97 -22.47 8.14 31.22
CA HIS A 97 -21.82 9.11 30.33
C HIS A 97 -20.40 8.66 29.91
N ALA A 98 -19.63 8.09 30.83
CA ALA A 98 -18.29 7.58 30.53
C ALA A 98 -18.32 6.32 29.64
N GLN A 99 -19.37 5.51 29.77
CA GLN A 99 -19.65 4.38 28.88
C GLN A 99 -20.00 4.85 27.46
N MET A 100 -20.89 5.84 27.33
CA MET A 100 -21.24 6.42 26.02
C MET A 100 -20.04 7.07 25.34
N ALA A 101 -19.21 7.80 26.09
CA ALA A 101 -17.97 8.37 25.56
C ALA A 101 -16.97 7.29 25.10
N LEU A 102 -16.93 6.14 25.78
CA LEU A 102 -16.10 5.02 25.35
C LEU A 102 -16.66 4.34 24.10
N ILE A 103 -17.99 4.19 24.00
CA ILE A 103 -18.65 3.68 22.79
C ILE A 103 -18.36 4.59 21.60
N GLU A 104 -18.50 5.91 21.77
CA GLU A 104 -18.16 6.89 20.76
C GLU A 104 -16.71 6.72 20.31
N GLN A 105 -15.78 6.62 21.27
CA GLN A 105 -14.36 6.43 20.97
C GLN A 105 -14.09 5.11 20.23
N ILE A 106 -14.70 4.00 20.62
CA ILE A 106 -14.53 2.71 19.94
C ILE A 106 -15.01 2.81 18.48
N VAL A 107 -16.17 3.43 18.25
CA VAL A 107 -16.70 3.60 16.89
C VAL A 107 -15.78 4.49 16.06
N GLN A 108 -15.37 5.65 16.58
CA GLN A 108 -14.42 6.56 15.92
C GLN A 108 -13.13 5.82 15.51
N GLU A 109 -12.53 5.13 16.46
CA GLU A 109 -11.27 4.43 16.29
C GLU A 109 -11.38 3.14 15.47
N SER A 110 -12.58 2.63 15.22
CA SER A 110 -12.80 1.46 14.37
C SER A 110 -12.90 1.78 12.88
N ILE A 111 -12.94 3.07 12.51
CA ILE A 111 -13.10 3.47 11.11
C ILE A 111 -11.79 3.29 10.36
N ILE A 112 -11.84 2.62 9.22
CA ILE A 112 -10.72 2.41 8.30
C ILE A 112 -11.12 2.70 6.85
N ILE A 113 -10.12 3.04 6.04
CA ILE A 113 -10.26 3.20 4.59
C ILE A 113 -9.43 2.09 3.93
N GLU A 114 -10.04 1.40 2.98
CA GLU A 114 -9.43 0.30 2.25
C GLU A 114 -9.47 0.53 0.74
N TRP A 115 -8.51 -0.09 0.06
CA TRP A 115 -8.27 -0.05 -1.36
C TRP A 115 -8.11 -1.48 -1.88
N PRO A 116 -9.22 -2.25 -1.95
CA PRO A 116 -9.19 -3.65 -2.35
C PRO A 116 -8.70 -3.80 -3.79
N LYS A 117 -7.81 -4.78 -3.99
CA LYS A 117 -7.29 -5.14 -5.31
C LYS A 117 -7.10 -6.64 -5.45
N MET A 118 -7.61 -7.19 -6.54
CA MET A 118 -7.44 -8.61 -6.86
C MET A 118 -6.06 -8.87 -7.46
N ILE A 119 -5.36 -9.87 -6.94
CA ILE A 119 -4.03 -10.28 -7.39
C ILE A 119 -4.02 -11.78 -7.66
N TRP A 120 -3.50 -12.16 -8.82
CA TRP A 120 -3.44 -13.55 -9.29
C TRP A 120 -2.08 -14.19 -9.00
N GLY A 121 -2.02 -15.53 -8.96
CA GLY A 121 -0.78 -16.26 -8.75
C GLY A 121 -0.08 -15.97 -7.41
N LEU A 122 -0.86 -15.71 -6.34
CA LEU A 122 -0.37 -15.65 -4.96
C LEU A 122 -0.61 -16.97 -4.19
N GLY A 123 -1.41 -17.88 -4.75
CA GLY A 123 -1.62 -19.23 -4.22
C GLY A 123 -0.29 -19.99 -4.15
N GLY A 124 0.05 -20.52 -2.97
CA GLY A 124 1.31 -21.23 -2.76
C GLY A 124 1.48 -22.40 -3.73
N ALA A 125 2.73 -22.69 -4.09
CA ALA A 125 3.16 -23.75 -5.01
C ALA A 125 2.72 -25.19 -4.64
N ARG A 126 1.88 -25.38 -3.62
CA ARG A 126 1.36 -26.69 -3.19
C ARG A 126 0.03 -27.07 -3.86
N ASN A 127 -0.74 -26.11 -4.38
CA ASN A 127 -1.98 -26.39 -5.10
C ASN A 127 -1.95 -25.68 -6.47
N ALA A 128 -1.25 -26.28 -7.43
CA ALA A 128 -1.11 -25.78 -8.80
C ALA A 128 -2.42 -25.75 -9.62
N GLU A 129 -3.57 -26.05 -9.01
CA GLU A 129 -4.88 -26.14 -9.68
C GLU A 129 -5.82 -24.96 -9.39
N ALA A 130 -5.45 -24.03 -8.49
CA ALA A 130 -6.25 -22.85 -8.21
C ALA A 130 -5.45 -21.58 -8.48
N ASP A 131 -5.50 -21.09 -9.72
CA ASP A 131 -5.19 -19.68 -10.03
C ASP A 131 -6.31 -18.81 -9.45
N GLU A 132 -6.42 -18.77 -8.12
CA GLU A 132 -7.44 -18.01 -7.42
C GLU A 132 -6.91 -16.61 -7.14
N ALA A 133 -7.72 -15.62 -7.54
CA ALA A 133 -7.41 -14.22 -7.24
C ALA A 133 -7.58 -13.97 -5.75
N VAL A 134 -6.53 -13.46 -5.11
CA VAL A 134 -6.56 -13.03 -3.71
C VAL A 134 -6.86 -11.54 -3.68
N GLU A 135 -7.86 -11.13 -2.90
CA GLU A 135 -8.08 -9.71 -2.58
C GLU A 135 -6.99 -9.27 -1.61
N VAL A 136 -6.24 -8.24 -1.97
CA VAL A 136 -5.25 -7.60 -1.12
C VAL A 136 -5.63 -6.14 -1.00
N ASP A 137 -5.67 -5.66 0.24
CA ASP A 137 -5.84 -4.25 0.51
C ASP A 137 -4.49 -3.53 0.48
N HIS A 138 -4.35 -2.55 -0.42
CA HIS A 138 -3.16 -1.71 -0.43
C HIS A 138 -3.42 -0.29 -0.89
N ALA A 139 -2.94 0.67 -0.09
CA ALA A 139 -3.19 2.07 -0.33
C ALA A 139 -2.53 2.58 -1.62
N PRO A 140 -3.17 3.47 -2.40
CA PRO A 140 -2.61 3.97 -3.64
C PRO A 140 -1.29 4.71 -3.38
N LEU A 141 -0.34 4.50 -4.27
CA LEU A 141 0.94 5.22 -4.28
C LEU A 141 0.89 6.41 -5.24
N ILE A 142 0.42 6.16 -6.46
CA ILE A 142 0.32 7.15 -7.52
C ILE A 142 -0.91 6.91 -8.39
N HIS A 143 -1.68 7.97 -8.65
CA HIS A 143 -2.74 7.95 -9.66
C HIS A 143 -2.24 8.62 -10.93
N ARG A 144 -2.46 7.99 -12.09
CA ARG A 144 -2.02 8.49 -13.40
C ARG A 144 -3.17 9.18 -14.13
N ALA A 145 -2.96 10.41 -14.59
CA ALA A 145 -3.95 11.13 -15.36
C ALA A 145 -4.11 10.51 -16.76
N ARG A 146 -5.35 10.32 -17.22
CA ARG A 146 -5.61 9.87 -18.61
C ARG A 146 -5.50 11.04 -19.57
N ASN A 147 -6.03 12.18 -19.15
CA ASN A 147 -5.96 13.47 -19.84
C ASN A 147 -5.61 14.56 -18.82
N VAL A 148 -5.27 15.75 -19.32
CA VAL A 148 -4.90 16.91 -18.51
C VAL A 148 -5.87 17.17 -17.34
N VAL A 149 -7.17 16.88 -17.46
CA VAL A 149 -8.18 17.22 -16.42
C VAL A 149 -8.68 16.03 -15.60
N LYS A 150 -8.65 14.80 -16.14
CA LYS A 150 -9.28 13.61 -15.52
C LYS A 150 -8.25 12.52 -15.25
N CYS A 151 -8.20 12.08 -14.00
CA CYS A 151 -7.37 10.94 -13.60
C CYS A 151 -8.25 9.71 -13.40
N ARG A 152 -7.81 8.59 -13.97
CA ARG A 152 -8.30 7.26 -13.58
C ARG A 152 -7.35 6.77 -12.50
N THR A 153 -7.90 6.36 -11.37
CA THR A 153 -7.09 5.74 -10.33
C THR A 153 -6.64 4.37 -10.83
N SER A 154 -5.43 3.95 -10.44
CA SER A 154 -4.97 2.57 -10.58
C SER A 154 -5.79 1.60 -9.70
N HIS A 155 -6.46 2.14 -8.68
CA HIS A 155 -7.32 1.44 -7.73
C HIS A 155 -8.70 2.13 -7.72
N PRO A 156 -9.65 1.63 -8.52
CA PRO A 156 -10.95 2.28 -8.70
C PRO A 156 -11.85 2.18 -7.47
N THR A 157 -11.66 1.19 -6.61
CA THR A 157 -12.58 0.94 -5.49
C THR A 157 -11.96 1.40 -4.19
N MET A 158 -12.69 2.22 -3.44
CA MET A 158 -12.39 2.56 -2.05
C MET A 158 -13.53 2.05 -1.18
N ARG A 159 -13.21 1.45 -0.04
CA ARG A 159 -14.18 1.08 1.00
C ARG A 159 -13.92 1.88 2.26
N VAL A 160 -14.99 2.25 2.96
CA VAL A 160 -14.91 2.80 4.31
C VAL A 160 -15.64 1.84 5.22
N ARG A 161 -14.91 1.18 6.12
CA ARG A 161 -15.48 0.22 7.07
C ARG A 161 -15.55 0.83 8.47
N VAL A 162 -16.62 0.52 9.19
CA VAL A 162 -16.79 0.85 10.60
C VAL A 162 -16.73 -0.48 11.38
N CYS A 163 -15.52 -0.89 11.78
CA CYS A 163 -15.28 -2.24 12.28
C CYS A 163 -15.90 -2.54 13.65
N ALA A 164 -16.37 -1.51 14.37
CA ALA A 164 -17.14 -1.69 15.60
C ALA A 164 -18.59 -2.13 15.34
N ILE A 165 -19.12 -1.88 14.15
CA ILE A 165 -20.51 -2.18 13.79
C ILE A 165 -20.54 -3.44 12.95
N ALA A 166 -20.96 -4.55 13.56
CA ALA A 166 -21.00 -5.85 12.91
C ALA A 166 -22.31 -6.08 12.16
N THR A 167 -22.31 -7.04 11.23
CA THR A 167 -23.56 -7.56 10.66
C THR A 167 -24.45 -8.08 11.81
N PRO A 168 -25.73 -7.67 11.87
CA PRO A 168 -26.65 -8.21 12.87
C PRO A 168 -26.76 -9.73 12.70
N ASN A 169 -26.50 -10.48 13.76
CA ASN A 169 -26.80 -11.91 13.79
C ASN A 169 -28.27 -12.12 14.20
N ASP A 170 -28.97 -13.05 13.55
CA ASP A 170 -30.40 -13.33 13.79
C ASP A 170 -30.68 -13.86 15.23
N GLU A 171 -29.66 -14.26 15.98
CA GLU A 171 -29.77 -14.75 17.35
C GLU A 171 -29.08 -13.79 18.36
N HIS A 172 -29.90 -13.03 19.10
CA HIS A 172 -29.53 -12.30 20.34
C HIS A 172 -28.35 -11.33 20.21
N ASP A 173 -28.31 -10.50 19.17
CA ASP A 173 -27.37 -9.37 19.14
C ASP A 173 -27.96 -8.17 19.92
N ASP A 174 -27.66 -8.09 21.23
CA ASP A 174 -27.97 -6.93 22.08
C ASP A 174 -27.05 -5.72 21.75
N GLN A 175 -26.72 -5.51 20.47
CA GLN A 175 -26.04 -4.30 20.04
C GLN A 175 -27.03 -3.14 19.99
N PRO A 176 -26.63 -1.93 20.42
CA PRO A 176 -27.43 -0.73 20.22
C PRO A 176 -27.81 -0.60 18.73
N PRO A 177 -29.10 -0.42 18.39
CA PRO A 177 -29.54 -0.41 17.01
C PRO A 177 -28.93 0.77 16.26
N ILE A 178 -28.37 0.50 15.08
CA ILE A 178 -27.87 1.55 14.19
C ILE A 178 -29.02 2.06 13.36
N VAL A 179 -29.25 3.38 13.39
CA VAL A 179 -30.40 4.02 12.76
C VAL A 179 -30.01 4.57 11.39
N GLU A 180 -28.91 5.31 11.32
CA GLU A 180 -28.36 5.91 10.10
C GLU A 180 -26.83 5.87 10.11
N ALA A 181 -26.23 5.79 8.93
CA ALA A 181 -24.80 5.95 8.70
C ALA A 181 -24.57 6.84 7.46
N PHE A 182 -23.72 7.83 7.59
CA PHE A 182 -23.39 8.79 6.55
C PHE A 182 -21.89 8.86 6.36
N PHE A 183 -21.46 8.87 5.09
CA PHE A 183 -20.06 8.95 4.70
C PHE A 183 -19.88 9.99 3.61
N ARG A 184 -18.93 10.91 3.79
CA ARG A 184 -18.54 11.91 2.80
C ARG A 184 -17.04 11.89 2.55
N ALA A 185 -16.63 11.57 1.33
CA ALA A 185 -15.23 11.58 0.93
C ALA A 185 -14.89 12.84 0.13
N THR A 186 -13.77 13.48 0.47
CA THR A 186 -13.28 14.71 -0.14
C THR A 186 -11.79 14.58 -0.48
N LEU A 187 -11.40 15.00 -1.68
CA LEU A 187 -9.99 15.08 -2.07
C LEU A 187 -9.34 16.33 -1.47
N VAL A 188 -8.32 16.15 -0.65
CA VAL A 188 -7.61 17.24 0.03
C VAL A 188 -6.13 17.26 -0.31
N LYS A 189 -5.56 18.47 -0.32
CA LYS A 189 -4.11 18.70 -0.35
C LYS A 189 -3.58 18.67 1.07
N LEU A 190 -2.51 17.92 1.29
CA LEU A 190 -1.79 17.96 2.56
C LEU A 190 -0.75 19.09 2.49
N SER A 191 -0.74 19.96 3.50
CA SER A 191 0.17 21.11 3.61
C SER A 191 0.80 21.12 5.00
N THR A 192 2.06 21.54 5.12
CA THR A 192 2.74 21.75 6.41
C THR A 192 2.23 22.97 7.16
N ASP A 193 1.66 23.94 6.44
CA ASP A 193 1.56 25.32 6.92
C ASP A 193 0.13 25.72 7.35
N SER A 194 -0.87 24.85 7.13
CA SER A 194 -2.27 25.14 7.45
C SER A 194 -2.92 24.03 8.27
N SER A 195 -3.56 24.40 9.39
CA SER A 195 -4.42 23.51 10.17
C SER A 195 -5.66 23.08 9.39
N GLU A 196 -6.10 23.91 8.43
CA GLU A 196 -7.19 23.59 7.51
C GLU A 196 -6.63 23.00 6.20
N ARG A 197 -7.13 21.80 5.85
CA ARG A 197 -6.75 21.12 4.63
C ARG A 197 -7.53 21.71 3.46
N GLN A 198 -6.82 22.11 2.41
CA GLN A 198 -7.44 22.70 1.23
C GLN A 198 -8.05 21.61 0.34
N VAL A 199 -9.30 21.81 -0.11
CA VAL A 199 -9.93 20.94 -1.12
C VAL A 199 -9.13 21.02 -2.43
N ALA A 200 -8.54 19.90 -2.82
CA ALA A 200 -7.62 19.81 -3.96
C ALA A 200 -8.35 19.59 -5.30
N GLY A 201 -9.59 19.14 -5.27
CA GLY A 201 -10.30 18.76 -6.47
C GLY A 201 -11.66 18.14 -6.21
N ARG A 202 -12.25 17.58 -7.28
CA ARG A 202 -13.49 16.84 -7.27
C ARG A 202 -13.23 15.36 -7.51
N LEU A 203 -13.85 14.53 -6.69
CA LEU A 203 -13.98 13.10 -6.92
C LEU A 203 -15.08 12.85 -7.95
N ILE A 204 -14.90 11.82 -8.77
CA ILE A 204 -15.85 11.41 -9.80
C ILE A 204 -16.04 9.90 -9.74
N LEU A 205 -17.22 9.41 -10.10
CA LEU A 205 -17.45 7.99 -10.39
C LEU A 205 -17.32 7.79 -11.90
N THR A 206 -16.36 6.97 -12.32
CA THR A 206 -15.98 6.79 -13.72
C THR A 206 -16.59 5.52 -14.29
N GLN A 207 -17.66 5.63 -15.08
CA GLN A 207 -18.16 4.46 -15.80
C GLN A 207 -17.08 3.91 -16.76
N ARG A 208 -16.89 2.58 -16.75
CA ARG A 208 -16.11 1.91 -17.79
C ARG A 208 -16.76 2.16 -19.16
N GLU A 209 -15.96 2.46 -20.17
CA GLU A 209 -16.44 2.54 -21.57
C GLU A 209 -17.09 1.19 -21.94
N GLY A 210 -18.40 1.18 -22.21
CA GLY A 210 -19.15 -0.01 -22.62
C GLY A 210 -20.10 -0.62 -21.57
N THR A 211 -20.12 -0.13 -20.32
CA THR A 211 -21.05 -0.64 -19.29
C THR A 211 -22.26 0.32 -19.12
N PRO A 212 -23.52 -0.16 -19.15
CA PRO A 212 -24.69 0.70 -18.97
C PRO A 212 -24.73 1.34 -17.58
N ALA A 213 -24.94 2.67 -17.56
CA ALA A 213 -24.92 3.57 -16.39
C ALA A 213 -25.78 3.16 -15.19
N THR A 214 -26.84 2.39 -15.40
CA THR A 214 -27.95 2.27 -14.44
C THR A 214 -27.84 1.10 -13.47
N LYS A 215 -26.94 0.13 -13.68
CA LYS A 215 -26.90 -1.09 -12.83
C LYS A 215 -25.98 -1.01 -11.62
N SER A 216 -24.88 -0.24 -11.66
CA SER A 216 -23.88 -0.19 -10.57
C SER A 216 -24.16 0.91 -9.53
N GLN A 217 -24.70 2.05 -9.94
CA GLN A 217 -25.03 3.15 -9.03
C GLN A 217 -26.21 2.81 -8.11
N ASP A 218 -27.26 2.18 -8.64
CA ASP A 218 -28.44 1.77 -7.87
C ASP A 218 -28.11 0.67 -6.85
N GLN A 219 -27.10 -0.16 -7.12
CA GLN A 219 -26.68 -1.21 -6.19
C GLN A 219 -25.80 -0.70 -5.07
N ASN A 220 -24.94 0.30 -5.31
CA ASN A 220 -23.91 0.72 -4.34
C ASN A 220 -24.30 1.93 -3.46
N GLY A 221 -25.26 2.76 -3.87
CA GLY A 221 -25.71 3.91 -3.07
C GLY A 221 -24.74 5.09 -3.01
N ALA A 222 -23.56 4.95 -3.63
CA ALA A 222 -22.56 6.00 -3.74
C ALA A 222 -22.96 7.04 -4.81
N ILE A 223 -22.97 8.31 -4.45
CA ILE A 223 -23.28 9.45 -5.32
C ILE A 223 -22.16 10.49 -5.29
N VAL A 224 -22.11 11.37 -6.30
CA VAL A 224 -21.23 12.54 -6.32
C VAL A 224 -22.10 13.79 -6.17
N ASN A 225 -21.85 14.63 -5.18
CA ASN A 225 -22.59 15.89 -5.02
C ASN A 225 -22.10 16.99 -5.97
N THR A 226 -22.74 18.16 -5.94
CA THR A 226 -22.41 19.31 -6.80
C THR A 226 -21.00 19.84 -6.59
N ASP A 227 -20.46 19.69 -5.39
CA ASP A 227 -19.10 20.09 -5.02
C ASP A 227 -18.04 19.06 -5.40
N GLY A 228 -18.46 17.89 -5.92
CA GLY A 228 -17.55 16.82 -6.28
C GLY A 228 -17.07 15.98 -5.11
N ARG A 229 -17.85 15.89 -4.03
CA ARG A 229 -17.63 14.97 -2.91
C ARG A 229 -18.38 13.68 -3.16
N LEU A 230 -17.80 12.55 -2.75
CA LEU A 230 -18.52 11.27 -2.78
C LEU A 230 -19.33 11.12 -1.51
N ILE A 231 -20.56 10.65 -1.64
CA ILE A 231 -21.49 10.48 -0.52
C ILE A 231 -22.06 9.09 -0.56
N ALA A 232 -22.15 8.45 0.59
CA ALA A 232 -22.96 7.27 0.82
C ALA A 232 -23.79 7.49 2.09
N SER A 233 -25.10 7.30 1.98
CA SER A 233 -26.04 7.36 3.10
C SER A 233 -26.75 6.02 3.21
N GLN A 234 -26.73 5.44 4.41
CA GLN A 234 -27.35 4.15 4.71
C GLN A 234 -28.25 4.29 5.95
N ALA A 235 -29.37 3.56 5.98
CA ALA A 235 -30.26 3.51 7.14
C ALA A 235 -30.88 2.12 7.31
N ALA A 236 -31.46 1.90 8.48
CA ALA A 236 -32.24 0.70 8.74
C ALA A 236 -33.48 0.64 7.82
N PRO A 237 -33.97 -0.56 7.44
CA PRO A 237 -35.05 -0.71 6.45
C PRO A 237 -36.34 0.05 6.77
N ASP A 238 -36.68 0.19 8.05
CA ASP A 238 -37.91 0.84 8.51
C ASP A 238 -37.72 2.34 8.80
N VAL A 239 -36.50 2.84 8.67
CA VAL A 239 -36.12 4.22 8.98
C VAL A 239 -36.17 5.07 7.72
N HIS A 240 -37.12 6.02 7.72
CA HIS A 240 -37.26 7.05 6.68
C HIS A 240 -36.65 8.39 7.12
N SER A 241 -35.78 8.35 8.12
CA SER A 241 -35.13 9.51 8.69
C SER A 241 -33.94 9.94 7.81
N TYR A 242 -33.77 11.26 7.69
CA TYR A 242 -32.72 11.90 6.89
C TYR A 242 -31.85 12.81 7.77
N ILE A 243 -31.79 12.55 9.08
CA ILE A 243 -31.17 13.45 10.07
C ILE A 243 -29.72 13.72 9.69
N LEU A 244 -28.94 12.69 9.35
CA LEU A 244 -27.55 12.88 8.99
C LEU A 244 -27.40 13.63 7.65
N LEU A 245 -28.19 13.28 6.63
CA LEU A 245 -28.16 13.98 5.35
C LEU A 245 -28.45 15.48 5.50
N GLU A 246 -29.50 15.82 6.26
CA GLU A 246 -29.88 17.21 6.56
C GLU A 246 -28.80 17.94 7.36
N GLN A 247 -28.23 17.30 8.39
CA GLN A 247 -27.14 17.89 9.18
C GLN A 247 -25.89 18.22 8.37
N TYR A 248 -25.60 17.42 7.33
CA TYR A 248 -24.48 17.66 6.44
C TYR A 248 -24.83 18.53 5.22
N GLY A 249 -26.09 18.97 5.10
CA GLY A 249 -26.58 19.82 4.01
C GLY A 249 -26.61 19.12 2.65
N GLU A 250 -26.71 17.79 2.63
CA GLU A 250 -26.64 16.98 1.42
C GLU A 250 -28.04 16.49 1.03
N VAL A 251 -28.30 16.45 -0.28
CA VAL A 251 -29.56 15.93 -0.83
C VAL A 251 -29.26 14.61 -1.54
N GLY A 252 -29.89 13.53 -1.11
CA GLY A 252 -29.58 12.20 -1.65
C GLY A 252 -30.60 11.13 -1.25
N LYS A 253 -30.42 9.95 -1.84
CA LYS A 253 -31.16 8.74 -1.43
C LYS A 253 -30.35 8.02 -0.35
N THR A 254 -31.06 7.45 0.61
CA THR A 254 -30.51 6.54 1.60
C THR A 254 -30.72 5.10 1.12
N THR A 255 -29.70 4.26 1.23
CA THR A 255 -29.82 2.81 0.95
C THR A 255 -29.93 2.01 2.24
N SER A 256 -30.22 0.72 2.16
CA SER A 256 -30.05 -0.16 3.31
C SER A 256 -28.59 -0.22 3.76
N PHE A 257 -28.36 -0.60 5.03
CA PHE A 257 -27.02 -0.92 5.50
C PHE A 257 -26.37 -2.03 4.67
N LYS A 258 -25.07 -1.91 4.49
CA LYS A 258 -24.24 -2.91 3.81
C LYS A 258 -23.14 -3.37 4.70
N TYR A 259 -22.94 -4.67 4.69
CA TYR A 259 -21.90 -5.30 5.48
C TYR A 259 -20.96 -6.06 4.54
N GLU A 260 -19.67 -5.77 4.64
CA GLU A 260 -18.61 -6.49 3.92
C GLU A 260 -17.63 -7.01 4.96
N GLN A 261 -17.26 -8.29 4.84
CA GLN A 261 -16.43 -8.99 5.82
C GLN A 261 -16.95 -8.87 7.27
N GLY A 262 -18.28 -8.86 7.44
CA GLY A 262 -18.91 -8.79 8.76
C GLY A 262 -18.98 -7.40 9.40
N ALA A 263 -18.55 -6.33 8.71
CA ALA A 263 -18.56 -4.96 9.24
C ALA A 263 -19.34 -4.00 8.32
N LEU A 264 -19.96 -2.97 8.92
CA LEU A 264 -20.66 -1.91 8.18
C LEU A 264 -19.70 -1.22 7.20
N CYS A 265 -20.10 -1.14 5.93
CA CYS A 265 -19.24 -0.72 4.85
C CYS A 265 -19.94 0.23 3.88
N ALA A 266 -19.25 1.31 3.51
CA ALA A 266 -19.57 2.14 2.36
C ALA A 266 -18.55 1.91 1.24
N THR A 267 -19.03 1.43 0.09
CA THR A 267 -18.20 1.11 -1.07
C THR A 267 -18.37 2.17 -2.16
N PHE A 268 -17.25 2.80 -2.54
CA PHE A 268 -17.14 3.77 -3.61
C PHE A 268 -16.42 3.13 -4.81
N PRO A 269 -17.15 2.57 -5.77
CA PRO A 269 -16.56 1.89 -6.92
C PRO A 269 -16.11 2.88 -7.99
N GLU A 270 -15.17 2.46 -8.84
CA GLU A 270 -14.79 3.19 -10.07
C GLU A 270 -14.44 4.68 -9.88
N MET A 271 -13.85 5.04 -8.74
CA MET A 271 -13.43 6.40 -8.42
C MET A 271 -12.41 6.95 -9.41
N GLY A 272 -12.53 8.24 -9.68
CA GLY A 272 -11.55 9.06 -10.37
C GLY A 272 -11.41 10.41 -9.68
N VAL A 273 -10.41 11.19 -10.10
CA VAL A 273 -10.15 12.52 -9.53
C VAL A 273 -9.96 13.58 -10.61
N THR A 274 -10.39 14.80 -10.31
CA THR A 274 -10.18 16.00 -11.12
C THR A 274 -9.66 17.11 -10.22
N LEU A 275 -8.56 17.76 -10.60
CA LEU A 275 -7.88 18.73 -9.74
C LEU A 275 -8.33 20.17 -10.02
N ASN A 276 -8.56 20.96 -8.96
CA ASN A 276 -9.01 22.34 -9.04
C ASN A 276 -7.95 23.29 -9.65
N SER A 277 -6.67 23.05 -9.35
CA SER A 277 -5.56 23.94 -9.69
C SER A 277 -4.65 23.33 -10.74
N MET A 278 -4.22 24.15 -11.70
CA MET A 278 -3.16 23.84 -12.68
C MET A 278 -1.75 24.13 -12.16
N VAL A 279 -1.61 24.84 -11.04
CA VAL A 279 -0.32 25.30 -10.49
C VAL A 279 0.28 24.23 -9.57
N ASP A 280 -0.56 23.58 -8.75
CA ASP A 280 -0.18 22.44 -7.90
C ASP A 280 0.32 21.23 -8.72
N ARG A 281 -0.01 21.20 -10.01
CA ARG A 281 0.36 20.18 -11.01
C ARG A 281 1.83 20.17 -11.38
N ARG A 282 2.53 21.29 -11.17
CA ARG A 282 3.97 21.45 -11.46
C ARG A 282 4.84 21.18 -10.23
N GLN A 283 4.23 21.19 -9.04
CA GLN A 283 4.91 20.85 -7.81
C GLN A 283 4.91 19.33 -7.66
N LEU A 284 5.98 18.67 -8.09
CA LEU A 284 6.25 17.22 -7.94
C LEU A 284 6.24 16.72 -6.48
N ALA A 285 6.02 17.62 -5.52
CA ALA A 285 5.98 17.39 -4.09
C ALA A 285 4.57 17.21 -3.53
N THR A 286 3.52 17.66 -4.22
CA THR A 286 2.19 17.77 -3.60
C THR A 286 1.63 16.41 -3.19
N ARG A 287 1.35 16.24 -1.90
CA ARG A 287 0.69 15.06 -1.35
C ARG A 287 -0.80 15.27 -1.26
N TYR A 288 -1.56 14.25 -1.66
CA TYR A 288 -3.01 14.24 -1.58
C TYR A 288 -3.46 13.12 -0.64
N ALA A 289 -4.64 13.29 -0.06
CA ALA A 289 -5.35 12.24 0.65
C ALA A 289 -6.85 12.36 0.39
N ILE A 290 -7.56 11.26 0.63
CA ILE A 290 -9.02 11.28 0.76
C ILE A 290 -9.35 11.49 2.23
N GLN A 291 -10.01 12.60 2.52
CA GLN A 291 -10.61 12.84 3.83
C GLN A 291 -12.02 12.27 3.83
N VAL A 292 -12.31 11.37 4.76
CA VAL A 292 -13.63 10.78 4.94
C VAL A 292 -14.22 11.29 6.25
N GLU A 293 -15.33 11.99 6.15
CA GLU A 293 -16.19 12.32 7.26
C GLU A 293 -17.24 11.22 7.40
N ALA A 294 -17.29 10.56 8.55
CA ALA A 294 -18.25 9.53 8.87
C ALA A 294 -19.13 9.99 10.04
N ALA A 295 -20.43 9.73 9.94
CA ALA A 295 -21.37 9.92 11.03
C ALA A 295 -22.25 8.70 11.21
N ILE A 296 -22.36 8.20 12.43
CA ILE A 296 -23.16 7.01 12.78
C ILE A 296 -24.16 7.42 13.86
N ASN A 297 -25.44 7.22 13.58
CA ASN A 297 -26.53 7.44 14.52
C ASN A 297 -26.88 6.12 15.20
N ILE A 298 -26.62 6.04 16.49
CA ILE A 298 -26.84 4.87 17.34
C ILE A 298 -28.06 5.16 18.22
N ASP A 299 -29.13 4.39 18.00
CA ASP A 299 -30.38 4.41 18.77
C ASP A 299 -31.05 5.80 18.88
N ASN A 300 -30.73 6.75 18.00
CA ASN A 300 -31.10 8.17 18.14
C ASN A 300 -30.66 8.83 19.45
N THR A 301 -29.76 8.18 20.21
CA THR A 301 -29.23 8.68 21.48
C THR A 301 -27.85 9.29 21.31
N VAL A 302 -27.03 8.69 20.45
CA VAL A 302 -25.64 9.10 20.22
C VAL A 302 -25.39 9.21 18.72
N ILE A 303 -24.94 10.39 18.28
CA ILE A 303 -24.44 10.60 16.92
C ILE A 303 -22.93 10.70 16.98
N VAL A 304 -22.25 9.63 16.63
CA VAL A 304 -20.80 9.59 16.53
C VAL A 304 -20.37 10.27 15.25
N LYS A 305 -19.50 11.28 15.34
CA LYS A 305 -18.89 11.95 14.17
C LYS A 305 -17.38 11.76 14.20
N HIS A 306 -16.79 11.43 13.06
CA HIS A 306 -15.34 11.27 12.95
C HIS A 306 -14.83 11.67 11.57
N THR A 307 -13.56 12.06 11.50
CA THR A 307 -12.88 12.34 10.24
C THR A 307 -11.59 11.54 10.18
N VAL A 308 -11.49 10.66 9.18
CA VAL A 308 -10.28 9.87 8.92
C VAL A 308 -9.65 10.29 7.59
N LEU A 309 -8.34 10.06 7.45
CA LEU A 309 -7.60 10.29 6.23
C LEU A 309 -7.13 8.98 5.62
N SER A 310 -7.15 8.88 4.30
CA SER A 310 -6.41 7.84 3.60
C SER A 310 -4.91 8.07 3.74
N HIS A 311 -4.12 7.03 3.51
CA HIS A 311 -2.67 7.22 3.34
C HIS A 311 -2.38 8.26 2.23
N PRO A 312 -1.33 9.07 2.39
CA PRO A 312 -0.93 10.02 1.37
C PRO A 312 -0.59 9.31 0.06
N PHE A 313 -0.99 9.91 -1.05
CA PHE A 313 -0.69 9.46 -2.40
C PHE A 313 -0.33 10.64 -3.32
N LEU A 314 0.18 10.29 -4.50
CA LEU A 314 0.59 11.24 -5.54
C LEU A 314 -0.32 11.18 -6.75
N ILE A 315 -0.31 12.24 -7.55
CA ILE A 315 -1.03 12.30 -8.82
C ILE A 315 -0.03 12.69 -9.91
N ALA A 316 0.28 11.76 -10.81
CA ALA A 316 1.04 12.01 -12.04
C ALA A 316 0.09 12.50 -13.14
N ILE A 317 0.44 13.59 -13.81
CA ILE A 317 -0.40 14.19 -14.84
C ILE A 317 0.09 13.83 -16.23
N THR A 318 1.40 13.74 -16.37
CA THR A 318 2.08 13.27 -17.57
C THR A 318 2.98 12.08 -17.22
N ASN A 319 3.25 11.21 -18.18
CA ASN A 319 3.99 9.97 -17.92
C ASN A 319 5.40 10.24 -17.39
N ASP A 320 6.06 11.30 -17.86
CA ASP A 320 7.40 11.74 -17.42
C ASP A 320 7.46 12.19 -15.96
N GLN A 321 6.33 12.50 -15.31
CA GLN A 321 6.29 12.82 -13.88
C GLN A 321 6.31 11.58 -12.98
N THR A 322 5.99 10.40 -13.51
CA THR A 322 5.80 9.18 -12.70
C THR A 322 7.06 8.80 -11.94
N GLU A 323 8.22 8.77 -12.61
CA GLU A 323 9.50 8.43 -11.99
C GLU A 323 9.89 9.43 -10.88
N PRO A 324 9.96 10.75 -11.12
CA PRO A 324 10.24 11.72 -10.06
C PRO A 324 9.29 11.64 -8.86
N LEU A 325 7.99 11.43 -9.13
CA LEU A 325 6.98 11.32 -8.08
C LEU A 325 7.21 10.08 -7.22
N LEU A 326 7.40 8.91 -7.85
CA LEU A 326 7.70 7.68 -7.14
C LEU A 326 9.00 7.80 -6.33
N THR A 327 10.05 8.38 -6.92
CA THR A 327 11.31 8.67 -6.21
C THR A 327 11.08 9.45 -4.91
N SER A 328 10.15 10.41 -4.92
CA SER A 328 9.87 11.26 -3.76
C SER A 328 9.16 10.55 -2.60
N ILE A 329 8.46 9.43 -2.83
CA ILE A 329 7.63 8.75 -1.83
C ILE A 329 8.11 7.32 -1.52
N PHE A 330 8.87 6.70 -2.43
CA PHE A 330 9.25 5.29 -2.35
C PHE A 330 9.94 4.94 -1.03
N TRP A 331 10.99 5.67 -0.66
CA TRP A 331 11.75 5.39 0.56
C TRP A 331 10.90 5.58 1.82
N GLN A 332 10.11 6.66 1.89
CA GLN A 332 9.18 6.92 3.00
C GLN A 332 8.17 5.79 3.17
N ARG A 333 7.77 5.13 2.08
CA ARG A 333 6.81 4.02 2.14
C ARG A 333 7.41 2.76 2.77
N LEU A 334 8.73 2.60 2.77
CA LEU A 334 9.44 1.46 3.37
C LEU A 334 9.56 1.56 4.89
N LEU A 335 9.60 2.78 5.41
CA LEU A 335 9.76 3.06 6.84
C LEU A 335 8.48 2.74 7.61
N ASP A 336 8.62 2.38 8.88
CA ASP A 336 7.48 2.24 9.80
C ASP A 336 6.98 3.61 10.27
N SER A 337 5.72 3.71 10.71
CA SER A 337 5.18 5.01 11.17
C SER A 337 5.96 5.58 12.35
N ASP A 338 6.46 4.73 13.24
CA ASP A 338 7.28 5.13 14.39
C ASP A 338 8.62 5.78 13.98
N GLN A 339 9.08 5.50 12.77
CA GLN A 339 10.32 6.04 12.20
C GLN A 339 10.08 7.35 11.42
N LEU A 340 8.82 7.72 11.20
CA LEU A 340 8.40 8.88 10.43
C LEU A 340 7.70 9.89 11.35
N PRO A 341 8.35 11.00 11.72
CA PRO A 341 7.61 12.13 12.27
C PRO A 341 6.51 12.56 11.28
N GLU A 342 5.32 12.89 11.78
CA GLU A 342 4.13 13.28 11.00
C GLU A 342 4.43 14.37 9.94
N ILE A 343 5.44 15.21 10.22
CA ILE A 343 5.93 16.31 9.39
C ILE A 343 6.74 15.84 8.16
N THR A 344 7.33 14.65 8.18
CA THR A 344 8.20 14.14 7.10
C THR A 344 7.41 13.78 5.83
N TYR A 345 6.13 13.43 5.95
CA TYR A 345 5.26 13.15 4.81
C TYR A 345 5.05 14.35 3.87
N LEU A 346 5.20 15.56 4.40
CA LEU A 346 4.79 16.80 3.75
C LEU A 346 5.96 17.60 3.19
N GLN A 347 7.20 17.22 3.55
CA GLN A 347 8.40 17.88 3.06
C GLN A 347 8.95 17.08 1.87
N ALA A 348 8.85 17.64 0.67
CA ALA A 348 9.74 17.24 -0.41
C ALA A 348 11.15 17.76 -0.09
N ASP A 349 12.04 16.84 0.24
CA ASP A 349 13.50 16.98 0.20
C ASP A 349 14.19 18.11 0.99
N ASN A 350 13.51 18.81 1.90
CA ASN A 350 14.11 19.97 2.61
C ASN A 350 14.56 19.74 4.06
N SER A 351 14.58 18.50 4.57
CA SER A 351 15.13 18.25 5.90
C SER A 351 16.57 17.78 5.81
N ALA A 352 17.49 18.51 6.43
CA ALA A 352 18.91 18.16 6.62
C ALA A 352 19.15 16.88 7.45
N LYS A 353 18.14 16.00 7.58
CA LYS A 353 18.21 14.71 8.26
C LYS A 353 18.21 13.62 7.19
N SER A 354 19.24 12.78 7.20
CA SER A 354 19.24 11.58 6.37
C SER A 354 18.09 10.68 6.81
N GLU A 355 17.26 10.23 5.86
CA GLU A 355 16.25 9.22 6.15
C GLU A 355 16.92 7.94 6.68
N PRO A 356 16.30 7.23 7.64
CA PRO A 356 16.91 6.05 8.24
C PRO A 356 17.14 4.94 7.21
N ALA A 357 18.15 4.11 7.48
CA ALA A 357 18.45 2.93 6.68
C ALA A 357 17.38 1.83 6.89
N VAL A 358 17.17 1.02 5.87
CA VAL A 358 16.18 -0.06 5.82
C VAL A 358 16.90 -1.40 5.74
N SER A 359 16.40 -2.43 6.41
CA SER A 359 17.01 -3.76 6.33
C SER A 359 16.87 -4.37 4.94
N TRP A 360 17.89 -5.11 4.52
CA TRP A 360 17.96 -5.77 3.21
C TRP A 360 16.79 -6.72 3.03
N ARG A 361 16.33 -7.42 4.08
CA ARG A 361 15.11 -8.23 4.07
C ARG A 361 13.91 -7.51 3.46
N VAL A 362 13.69 -6.25 3.85
CA VAL A 362 12.56 -5.45 3.35
C VAL A 362 12.84 -5.02 1.91
N VAL A 363 14.04 -4.52 1.61
CA VAL A 363 14.41 -4.09 0.26
C VAL A 363 14.33 -5.24 -0.74
N GLN A 364 14.84 -6.42 -0.39
CA GLN A 364 14.80 -7.63 -1.19
C GLN A 364 13.37 -8.02 -1.55
N GLU A 365 12.44 -8.00 -0.59
CA GLU A 365 11.05 -8.32 -0.85
C GLU A 365 10.37 -7.28 -1.77
N VAL A 366 10.78 -6.01 -1.64
CA VAL A 366 10.28 -4.93 -2.52
C VAL A 366 10.77 -5.16 -3.92
N LEU A 367 12.07 -5.39 -4.12
CA LEU A 367 12.64 -5.70 -5.43
C LEU A 367 11.94 -6.92 -6.05
N ARG A 368 11.72 -7.97 -5.25
CA ARG A 368 11.04 -9.20 -5.69
C ARG A 368 9.65 -8.95 -6.25
N ASN A 369 8.87 -8.09 -5.61
CA ASN A 369 7.45 -7.93 -5.92
C ASN A 369 7.12 -6.59 -6.59
N PHE A 370 8.08 -5.72 -6.84
CA PHE A 370 7.83 -4.36 -7.35
C PHE A 370 7.03 -4.39 -8.66
N VAL A 371 7.47 -5.18 -9.64
CA VAL A 371 6.78 -5.32 -10.94
C VAL A 371 5.35 -5.83 -10.76
N LYS A 372 5.16 -6.88 -9.95
CA LYS A 372 3.86 -7.46 -9.63
C LYS A 372 2.94 -6.50 -8.87
N ALA A 373 3.49 -5.66 -8.00
CA ALA A 373 2.77 -4.61 -7.28
C ALA A 373 2.24 -3.53 -8.22
N GLN A 374 3.07 -3.10 -9.18
CA GLN A 374 2.66 -2.13 -10.19
C GLN A 374 1.68 -2.76 -11.21
N TYR A 375 1.87 -4.04 -11.54
CA TYR A 375 1.09 -4.75 -12.56
C TYR A 375 0.69 -6.17 -12.10
N PRO A 376 -0.54 -6.39 -11.60
CA PRO A 376 -0.94 -7.64 -10.93
C PRO A 376 -0.82 -8.93 -11.73
N LEU A 377 -0.82 -8.83 -13.07
CA LEU A 377 -0.67 -9.99 -13.95
C LEU A 377 0.81 -10.40 -14.14
N ALA A 378 1.75 -9.60 -13.66
CA ALA A 378 3.17 -9.94 -13.71
C ALA A 378 3.53 -10.96 -12.62
N ARG A 379 4.50 -11.84 -12.91
CA ARG A 379 5.14 -12.68 -11.89
C ARG A 379 6.04 -11.85 -10.96
N SER A 380 6.36 -12.42 -9.81
CA SER A 380 7.46 -11.91 -8.97
C SER A 380 8.82 -12.30 -9.58
N LEU A 381 9.87 -11.59 -9.19
CA LEU A 381 11.24 -11.94 -9.59
C LEU A 381 11.69 -13.25 -8.92
N ASP A 382 12.43 -14.05 -9.68
CA ASP A 382 13.03 -15.28 -9.19
C ASP A 382 14.35 -15.00 -8.44
N VAL A 383 14.92 -16.03 -7.81
CA VAL A 383 16.13 -15.90 -6.99
C VAL A 383 17.32 -15.37 -7.80
N ASP A 384 17.50 -15.83 -9.04
CA ASP A 384 18.62 -15.43 -9.89
C ASP A 384 18.55 -13.94 -10.28
N GLU A 385 17.34 -13.44 -10.60
CA GLU A 385 17.11 -12.03 -10.89
C GLU A 385 17.35 -11.16 -9.64
N LEU A 386 17.00 -11.67 -8.45
CA LEU A 386 17.30 -10.98 -7.20
C LEU A 386 18.79 -10.96 -6.89
N LEU A 387 19.52 -12.04 -7.17
CA LEU A 387 20.98 -12.08 -7.04
C LEU A 387 21.65 -11.06 -7.98
N HIS A 388 21.11 -10.86 -9.18
CA HIS A 388 21.59 -9.83 -10.09
C HIS A 388 21.39 -8.41 -9.52
N LEU A 389 20.18 -8.08 -9.05
CA LEU A 389 19.91 -6.77 -8.42
C LEU A 389 20.73 -6.57 -7.14
N GLN A 390 20.94 -7.63 -6.36
CA GLN A 390 21.81 -7.64 -5.20
C GLN A 390 23.25 -7.31 -5.59
N CYS A 391 23.76 -7.89 -6.67
CA CYS A 391 25.09 -7.56 -7.19
C CYS A 391 25.19 -6.09 -7.59
N MET A 392 24.20 -5.56 -8.32
CA MET A 392 24.18 -4.15 -8.72
C MET A 392 24.17 -3.20 -7.51
N LEU A 393 23.51 -3.58 -6.41
CA LEU A 393 23.43 -2.79 -5.18
C LEU A 393 24.73 -2.83 -4.37
N PHE A 394 25.32 -4.01 -4.17
CA PHE A 394 26.43 -4.19 -3.24
C PHE A 394 27.82 -4.16 -3.89
N LEU A 395 27.94 -4.29 -5.22
CA LEU A 395 29.24 -4.17 -5.90
C LEU A 395 29.95 -2.83 -5.59
N PRO A 396 29.26 -1.67 -5.55
CA PRO A 396 29.88 -0.42 -5.14
C PRO A 396 30.53 -0.45 -3.75
N ARG A 397 30.00 -1.26 -2.80
CA ARG A 397 30.64 -1.42 -1.48
C ARG A 397 31.98 -2.14 -1.59
N ILE A 398 32.06 -3.19 -2.43
CA ILE A 398 33.31 -3.93 -2.68
C ILE A 398 34.33 -3.03 -3.38
N SER A 399 33.91 -2.25 -4.38
CA SER A 399 34.80 -1.34 -5.11
C SER A 399 35.42 -0.27 -4.21
N LYS A 400 34.68 0.19 -3.18
CA LYS A 400 35.15 1.18 -2.19
C LYS A 400 36.25 0.64 -1.26
N CYS A 401 36.36 -0.68 -1.08
CA CYS A 401 37.40 -1.28 -0.24
C CYS A 401 38.80 -1.26 -0.90
N HIS A 402 38.95 -0.79 -2.15
CA HIS A 402 40.25 -0.63 -2.84
C HIS A 402 41.23 -1.82 -2.73
N HIS A 403 40.69 -3.05 -2.68
CA HIS A 403 41.47 -4.29 -2.52
C HIS A 403 42.19 -4.42 -1.16
N ASN A 404 41.72 -3.73 -0.12
CA ASN A 404 42.15 -3.94 1.26
C ASN A 404 41.48 -5.20 1.82
N ASP A 405 42.26 -6.27 1.99
CA ASP A 405 41.77 -7.58 2.46
C ASP A 405 41.06 -7.50 3.82
N THR A 406 41.49 -6.60 4.73
CA THR A 406 40.84 -6.47 6.06
C THR A 406 39.45 -5.84 5.95
N GLU A 407 39.28 -4.85 5.08
CA GLU A 407 37.98 -4.23 4.81
C GLU A 407 37.07 -5.18 4.03
N LEU A 408 37.63 -5.96 3.10
CA LEU A 408 36.90 -6.98 2.37
C LEU A 408 36.41 -8.10 3.28
N ASP A 409 37.23 -8.60 4.21
CA ASP A 409 36.80 -9.61 5.18
C ASP A 409 35.71 -9.05 6.14
N ALA A 410 35.82 -7.78 6.55
CA ALA A 410 34.80 -7.13 7.35
C ALA A 410 33.47 -6.99 6.58
N LEU A 411 33.51 -6.59 5.31
CA LEU A 411 32.35 -6.50 4.44
C LEU A 411 31.74 -7.89 4.16
N GLU A 412 32.56 -8.93 3.97
CA GLU A 412 32.09 -10.30 3.80
C GLU A 412 31.34 -10.79 5.05
N PHE A 413 31.88 -10.50 6.24
CA PHE A 413 31.21 -10.82 7.50
C PHE A 413 29.90 -10.03 7.65
N GLU A 414 29.87 -8.75 7.28
CA GLU A 414 28.64 -7.95 7.30
C GLU A 414 27.55 -8.57 6.41
N LEU A 415 27.91 -8.86 5.16
CA LEU A 415 27.00 -9.32 4.12
C LEU A 415 26.54 -10.77 4.31
N PHE A 416 27.41 -11.67 4.77
CA PHE A 416 27.11 -13.12 4.81
C PHE A 416 27.19 -13.75 6.19
N LYS A 417 27.53 -12.97 7.23
CA LYS A 417 27.75 -13.42 8.63
C LYS A 417 28.85 -14.46 8.78
N ASN A 418 29.70 -14.64 7.77
CA ASN A 418 30.86 -15.49 7.79
C ASN A 418 31.91 -15.06 6.77
N VAL A 419 33.17 -15.33 7.11
CA VAL A 419 34.32 -15.18 6.22
C VAL A 419 34.78 -16.58 5.85
N ARG A 420 34.83 -16.91 4.56
CA ARG A 420 35.26 -18.23 4.09
C ARG A 420 36.54 -18.13 3.26
N PRO A 421 37.52 -19.02 3.45
CA PRO A 421 38.60 -19.17 2.50
C PRO A 421 38.04 -19.78 1.20
N ASP A 422 38.47 -19.25 0.06
CA ASP A 422 38.12 -19.77 -1.27
C ASP A 422 39.43 -20.13 -1.98
N ALA A 423 39.48 -21.34 -2.52
CA ALA A 423 40.68 -21.87 -3.17
C ALA A 423 40.87 -21.32 -4.59
N GLU A 424 39.80 -20.85 -5.23
CA GLU A 424 39.78 -20.40 -6.62
C GLU A 424 39.83 -18.88 -6.73
N CYS A 425 39.26 -18.16 -5.77
CA CYS A 425 39.13 -16.69 -5.79
C CYS A 425 39.63 -16.04 -4.50
N SER A 426 40.29 -14.88 -4.62
CA SER A 426 40.76 -14.09 -3.47
C SER A 426 40.27 -12.63 -3.55
N GLY A 427 40.31 -11.94 -2.41
CA GLY A 427 39.95 -10.52 -2.29
C GLY A 427 38.57 -10.19 -2.84
N ALA A 428 38.48 -9.11 -3.62
CA ALA A 428 37.23 -8.62 -4.20
C ALA A 428 36.53 -9.66 -5.10
N MET A 429 37.29 -10.45 -5.86
CA MET A 429 36.73 -11.46 -6.78
C MET A 429 35.97 -12.56 -6.01
N LYS A 430 36.46 -12.94 -4.82
CA LYS A 430 35.77 -13.88 -3.92
C LYS A 430 34.40 -13.33 -3.53
N LEU A 431 34.35 -12.10 -3.01
CA LEU A 431 33.09 -11.47 -2.57
C LEU A 431 32.10 -11.30 -3.73
N ILE A 432 32.57 -10.91 -4.92
CA ILE A 432 31.73 -10.78 -6.12
C ILE A 432 31.12 -12.12 -6.50
N ASN A 433 31.90 -13.21 -6.46
CA ASN A 433 31.38 -14.54 -6.74
C ASN A 433 30.36 -15.01 -5.70
N ARG A 434 30.55 -14.67 -4.43
CA ARG A 434 29.56 -14.95 -3.38
C ARG A 434 28.27 -14.15 -3.58
N LEU A 435 28.36 -12.85 -3.88
CA LEU A 435 27.18 -12.00 -4.17
C LEU A 435 26.32 -12.56 -5.30
N ARG A 436 26.94 -13.23 -6.28
CA ARG A 436 26.27 -13.84 -7.43
C ARG A 436 25.56 -15.16 -7.13
N ARG A 437 25.83 -15.79 -5.98
CA ARG A 437 25.39 -17.17 -5.66
C ARG A 437 24.64 -17.28 -4.34
N GLU A 438 24.96 -16.41 -3.39
CA GLU A 438 24.46 -16.42 -2.03
C GLU A 438 23.64 -15.15 -1.78
N ILE A 439 22.49 -15.31 -1.15
CA ILE A 439 21.67 -14.17 -0.70
C ILE A 439 22.36 -13.52 0.50
N VAL A 440 22.49 -12.20 0.46
CA VAL A 440 22.99 -11.37 1.56
C VAL A 440 22.06 -11.47 2.76
N ALA A 441 22.62 -11.38 3.97
CA ALA A 441 21.89 -11.51 5.22
C ALA A 441 20.78 -10.45 5.37
N ASP A 442 19.63 -10.89 5.89
CA ASP A 442 18.40 -10.11 6.07
C ASP A 442 18.60 -8.77 6.80
N ASP A 443 19.51 -8.72 7.77
CA ASP A 443 19.72 -7.62 8.71
C ASP A 443 20.70 -6.55 8.20
N VAL A 444 21.31 -6.73 7.03
CA VAL A 444 22.18 -5.71 6.41
C VAL A 444 21.38 -4.44 6.16
N LEU A 445 21.91 -3.28 6.56
CA LEU A 445 21.22 -2.00 6.42
C LEU A 445 21.57 -1.34 5.09
N ILE A 446 20.54 -0.83 4.40
CA ILE A 446 20.63 -0.13 3.12
C ILE A 446 20.20 1.31 3.31
N GLU A 447 21.01 2.25 2.85
CA GLU A 447 20.67 3.66 2.85
C GLU A 447 19.94 4.06 1.55
N LYS A 448 19.11 5.11 1.63
CA LYS A 448 18.41 5.64 0.45
C LYS A 448 19.34 5.95 -0.70
N ARG A 449 20.52 6.49 -0.40
CA ARG A 449 21.49 6.87 -1.44
C ARG A 449 21.93 5.66 -2.25
N GLU A 450 22.19 4.53 -1.61
CA GLU A 450 22.68 3.31 -2.27
C GLU A 450 21.68 2.75 -3.28
N LEU A 451 20.39 2.77 -2.94
CA LEU A 451 19.34 2.25 -3.82
C LEU A 451 18.93 3.26 -4.90
N MET A 452 18.81 4.54 -4.55
CA MET A 452 18.08 5.52 -5.35
C MET A 452 18.95 6.59 -6.01
N GLN A 453 20.13 6.90 -5.46
CA GLN A 453 20.94 8.07 -5.85
C GLN A 453 22.29 7.68 -6.44
N ASP A 454 23.01 6.79 -5.77
CA ASP A 454 24.33 6.30 -6.16
C ASP A 454 24.24 5.58 -7.51
N LYS A 455 25.28 5.77 -8.32
CA LYS A 455 25.39 5.13 -9.63
C LYS A 455 25.85 3.69 -9.48
N CYS A 456 25.28 2.81 -10.29
CA CYS A 456 25.69 1.42 -10.33
C CYS A 456 27.09 1.27 -10.96
N VAL A 457 27.77 0.16 -10.66
CA VAL A 457 29.00 -0.26 -11.34
C VAL A 457 28.66 -1.45 -12.24
N SER A 458 29.18 -1.46 -13.46
CA SER A 458 28.94 -2.55 -14.43
C SER A 458 29.39 -3.89 -13.86
N LEU A 459 28.54 -4.92 -13.91
CA LEU A 459 28.91 -6.26 -13.47
C LEU A 459 29.80 -6.99 -14.50
N ALA A 460 29.83 -6.51 -15.75
CA ALA A 460 30.58 -7.11 -16.85
C ALA A 460 32.09 -6.89 -16.71
N ASP A 461 32.48 -5.66 -16.37
CA ASP A 461 33.87 -5.23 -16.19
C ASP A 461 34.23 -4.86 -14.74
N GLN A 462 33.24 -4.77 -13.84
CA GLN A 462 33.38 -4.52 -12.39
C GLN A 462 34.04 -3.18 -12.05
N THR A 463 34.15 -2.27 -13.01
CA THR A 463 34.94 -1.03 -12.87
C THR A 463 34.24 0.20 -13.45
N THR A 464 33.45 0.06 -14.50
CA THR A 464 32.77 1.19 -15.14
C THR A 464 31.57 1.65 -14.32
N GLU A 465 31.56 2.92 -13.92
CA GLU A 465 30.37 3.56 -13.34
C GLU A 465 29.31 3.80 -14.41
N LEU A 466 28.10 3.30 -14.16
CA LEU A 466 26.94 3.42 -15.04
C LEU A 466 26.24 4.76 -14.85
N ARG A 467 25.50 5.21 -15.87
CA ARG A 467 24.79 6.50 -15.82
C ARG A 467 23.51 6.49 -14.99
N HIS A 468 23.08 5.33 -14.50
CA HIS A 468 21.83 5.16 -13.76
C HIS A 468 22.09 4.60 -12.35
N SER A 469 21.17 4.88 -11.43
CA SER A 469 21.07 4.15 -10.16
C SER A 469 20.29 2.85 -10.33
N LEU A 470 20.28 2.00 -9.30
CA LEU A 470 19.50 0.76 -9.30
C LEU A 470 17.99 1.06 -9.41
N TRP A 471 17.51 2.07 -8.69
CA TRP A 471 16.12 2.54 -8.79
C TRP A 471 15.73 2.94 -10.22
N GLN A 472 16.57 3.73 -10.89
CA GLN A 472 16.32 4.17 -12.27
C GLN A 472 16.23 2.97 -13.22
N TRP A 473 17.16 2.02 -13.09
CA TRP A 473 17.15 0.78 -13.88
C TRP A 473 15.87 -0.02 -13.64
N MET A 474 15.50 -0.25 -12.38
CA MET A 474 14.30 -1.02 -12.01
C MET A 474 13.01 -0.35 -12.51
N TYR A 475 12.91 0.97 -12.38
CA TYR A 475 11.75 1.72 -12.86
C TYR A 475 11.59 1.59 -14.37
N ARG A 476 12.66 1.83 -15.14
CA ARG A 476 12.66 1.70 -16.60
C ARG A 476 12.33 0.29 -17.04
N ALA A 477 12.82 -0.71 -16.29
CA ALA A 477 12.48 -2.09 -16.56
C ALA A 477 11.02 -2.42 -16.33
N THR A 478 10.47 -1.91 -15.25
CA THR A 478 9.04 -2.06 -14.98
C THR A 478 8.21 -1.38 -16.06
N GLU A 479 8.58 -0.18 -16.53
CA GLU A 479 7.89 0.50 -17.64
C GLU A 479 7.90 -0.33 -18.92
N MET A 480 9.03 -0.91 -19.29
CA MET A 480 9.16 -1.76 -20.48
C MET A 480 8.32 -3.04 -20.38
N ILE A 481 8.23 -3.67 -19.21
CA ILE A 481 7.36 -4.84 -18.99
C ILE A 481 5.89 -4.45 -19.09
N MET A 482 5.52 -3.29 -18.54
CA MET A 482 4.14 -2.79 -18.52
C MET A 482 3.67 -2.21 -19.86
N ASP A 483 4.56 -1.85 -20.79
CA ASP A 483 4.17 -1.26 -22.07
C ASP A 483 3.45 -2.29 -22.94
N VAL A 484 2.12 -2.26 -22.88
CA VAL A 484 1.21 -3.02 -23.73
C VAL A 484 1.29 -2.46 -25.15
N GLY A 485 2.32 -2.91 -25.87
CA GLY A 485 2.39 -3.01 -27.33
C GLY A 485 2.17 -1.71 -28.11
N HIS A 486 3.25 -0.99 -28.41
CA HIS A 486 3.36 -0.27 -29.69
C HIS A 486 4.77 -0.21 -30.30
N LYS A 487 5.86 -0.40 -29.53
CA LYS A 487 7.22 -0.21 -30.05
C LYS A 487 8.05 -1.48 -30.29
N LEU A 488 7.91 -2.52 -29.47
CA LEU A 488 8.78 -3.71 -29.55
C LEU A 488 8.08 -4.97 -30.10
N CYS A 489 6.77 -5.11 -29.87
CA CYS A 489 5.94 -6.17 -30.46
C CYS A 489 4.64 -5.53 -30.98
N PRO A 490 4.61 -5.00 -32.23
CA PRO A 490 3.38 -4.44 -32.77
C PRO A 490 2.33 -5.55 -32.90
N SER A 491 1.24 -5.44 -32.16
CA SER A 491 0.08 -6.29 -32.35
C SER A 491 -0.44 -6.12 -33.79
N PRO A 492 -0.62 -7.21 -34.56
CA PRO A 492 -1.26 -7.15 -35.88
C PRO A 492 -2.68 -6.58 -35.84
N ALA A 493 -3.33 -6.52 -34.67
CA ALA A 493 -4.66 -5.92 -34.50
C ALA A 493 -4.67 -4.42 -34.86
N THR A 494 -3.54 -3.72 -34.73
CA THR A 494 -3.40 -2.33 -35.16
C THR A 494 -3.30 -2.22 -36.69
N PHE A 495 -2.75 -3.25 -37.34
CA PHE A 495 -2.69 -3.38 -38.80
C PHE A 495 -4.06 -3.73 -39.39
N GLU A 496 -4.82 -4.62 -38.74
CA GLU A 496 -6.18 -4.96 -39.17
C GLU A 496 -7.15 -3.78 -39.11
N LYS A 497 -7.04 -2.87 -38.14
CA LYS A 497 -7.89 -1.67 -38.10
C LYS A 497 -7.63 -0.71 -39.28
N LYS A 498 -6.41 -0.69 -39.83
CA LYS A 498 -6.10 0.06 -41.06
C LYS A 498 -6.51 -0.69 -42.32
N CYS A 499 -6.41 -2.02 -42.36
CA CYS A 499 -6.83 -2.81 -43.53
C CYS A 499 -8.35 -3.01 -43.64
N LYS A 500 -9.11 -2.96 -42.52
CA LYS A 500 -10.58 -3.12 -42.52
C LYS A 500 -11.35 -1.93 -43.12
N GLN A 501 -10.69 -0.82 -43.44
CA GLN A 501 -11.29 0.26 -44.23
C GLN A 501 -11.19 0.04 -45.75
N GLY A 502 -10.57 -1.06 -46.23
CA GLY A 502 -10.39 -1.25 -47.66
C GLY A 502 -10.12 -2.67 -48.12
N ALA A 503 -10.93 -3.67 -47.74
CA ALA A 503 -11.17 -4.87 -48.57
C ALA A 503 -12.15 -5.84 -47.85
N LYS A 504 -13.23 -6.22 -48.53
CA LYS A 504 -14.07 -7.35 -48.15
C LYS A 504 -13.40 -8.64 -48.61
N ALA A 505 -12.85 -9.45 -47.70
CA ALA A 505 -12.52 -10.85 -48.00
C ALA A 505 -12.58 -11.76 -46.77
N LYS A 506 -13.36 -12.84 -46.94
CA LYS A 506 -13.42 -14.17 -46.29
C LYS A 506 -12.61 -14.39 -44.99
N LYS A 507 -13.33 -14.76 -43.92
CA LYS A 507 -12.82 -15.41 -42.71
C LYS A 507 -11.98 -16.64 -43.08
N GLN A 508 -10.70 -16.64 -42.72
CA GLN A 508 -9.94 -17.85 -42.44
C GLN A 508 -9.84 -17.99 -40.92
N SER A 509 -10.28 -19.15 -40.42
CA SER A 509 -10.05 -19.62 -39.06
C SER A 509 -8.68 -20.26 -39.01
N THR A 510 -7.72 -19.56 -38.44
CA THR A 510 -6.48 -20.13 -37.90
C THR A 510 -6.50 -19.89 -36.38
N SER A 511 -6.07 -20.89 -35.63
CA SER A 511 -5.91 -20.85 -34.17
C SER A 511 -5.20 -19.57 -33.75
N CYS A 512 -5.76 -18.88 -32.77
CA CYS A 512 -5.16 -17.71 -32.15
C CYS A 512 -3.98 -18.20 -31.29
N ASP A 513 -2.80 -18.34 -31.89
CA ASP A 513 -1.56 -18.52 -31.12
C ASP A 513 -1.38 -17.27 -30.24
N ASP A 514 -1.12 -17.48 -28.95
CA ASP A 514 -1.01 -16.42 -27.95
C ASP A 514 0.02 -15.36 -28.38
N TYR A 515 -0.44 -14.12 -28.55
CA TYR A 515 0.43 -13.01 -28.92
C TYR A 515 1.51 -12.78 -27.85
N GLN A 516 2.79 -12.88 -28.22
CA GLN A 516 3.89 -12.58 -27.31
C GLN A 516 3.95 -11.07 -27.03
N THR A 517 3.74 -10.70 -25.77
CA THR A 517 3.94 -9.36 -25.22
C THR A 517 5.18 -9.37 -24.32
N MET A 518 5.78 -8.21 -24.02
CA MET A 518 6.88 -8.13 -23.05
C MET A 518 6.50 -8.74 -21.70
N LEU A 519 5.25 -8.53 -21.28
CA LEU A 519 4.66 -9.17 -20.11
C LEU A 519 4.62 -10.70 -20.23
N SER A 520 4.15 -11.25 -21.36
CA SER A 520 4.07 -12.71 -21.50
C SER A 520 5.47 -13.33 -21.55
N LEU A 521 6.42 -12.69 -22.22
CA LEU A 521 7.83 -13.12 -22.22
C LEU A 521 8.46 -13.07 -20.83
N PHE A 522 8.20 -11.99 -20.07
CA PHE A 522 8.61 -11.86 -18.68
C PHE A 522 8.01 -12.97 -17.82
N ASN A 523 6.69 -13.18 -17.90
CA ASN A 523 5.99 -14.22 -17.14
C ASN A 523 6.44 -15.64 -17.51
N SER A 524 6.75 -15.89 -18.79
CA SER A 524 7.28 -17.16 -19.28
C SER A 524 8.77 -17.35 -19.00
N ARG A 525 9.44 -16.41 -18.32
CA ARG A 525 10.89 -16.42 -18.02
C ARG A 525 11.78 -16.47 -19.27
N LEU A 526 11.25 -16.03 -20.41
CA LEU A 526 12.01 -15.87 -21.66
C LEU A 526 12.79 -14.55 -21.69
N ILE A 527 12.38 -13.63 -20.82
CA ILE A 527 13.06 -12.39 -20.48
C ILE A 527 13.44 -12.45 -18.99
N TYR A 528 14.71 -12.21 -18.70
CA TYR A 528 15.27 -12.17 -17.35
C TYR A 528 16.30 -11.05 -17.21
N ALA A 529 16.44 -10.55 -15.98
CA ALA A 529 17.44 -9.57 -15.59
C ALA A 529 18.78 -10.26 -15.26
N LEU A 530 19.57 -10.64 -16.26
CA LEU A 530 20.90 -11.26 -16.04
C LEU A 530 21.96 -10.73 -17.00
N ASP A 531 23.22 -10.80 -16.55
CA ASP A 531 24.43 -10.59 -17.34
C ASP A 531 24.76 -11.81 -18.23
N GLN A 532 25.30 -11.55 -19.42
CA GLN A 532 25.59 -12.48 -20.50
C GLN A 532 26.55 -13.63 -20.07
N LYS A 533 27.39 -13.41 -19.06
CA LYS A 533 28.37 -14.40 -18.57
C LYS A 533 27.76 -15.50 -17.70
N GLN A 534 26.66 -15.27 -16.99
CA GLN A 534 26.03 -16.31 -16.15
C GLN A 534 25.28 -17.37 -16.97
N HIS A 535 24.83 -17.04 -18.18
CA HIS A 535 24.06 -17.97 -19.01
C HIS A 535 24.92 -18.95 -19.83
N LEU A 536 26.23 -18.69 -19.95
CA LEU A 536 27.15 -19.58 -20.69
C LEU A 536 27.36 -20.93 -19.99
N SER A 537 26.99 -21.09 -18.70
CA SER A 537 27.06 -22.39 -18.01
C SER A 537 25.78 -23.23 -18.07
N MET A 538 24.67 -22.72 -18.65
CA MET A 538 23.40 -23.46 -18.84
C MET A 538 23.15 -23.85 -20.31
N LYS A 539 24.20 -23.84 -21.15
CA LYS A 539 24.14 -24.01 -22.61
C LYS A 539 23.98 -25.46 -23.10
N GLU A 540 23.33 -26.32 -22.34
CA GLU A 540 22.96 -27.68 -22.77
C GLU A 540 21.46 -27.95 -22.57
N ALA A 541 20.59 -27.13 -23.17
CA ALA A 541 19.21 -27.52 -23.45
C ALA A 541 18.63 -26.73 -24.63
N SER A 542 18.34 -27.48 -25.70
CA SER A 542 17.44 -27.20 -26.84
C SER A 542 17.55 -25.88 -27.62
N SER A 543 17.88 -26.04 -28.91
CA SER A 543 17.86 -25.02 -29.96
C SER A 543 16.43 -24.71 -30.44
N SER A 544 15.87 -23.56 -30.04
CA SER A 544 14.87 -22.81 -30.83
C SER A 544 14.32 -21.54 -30.15
N ASP A 545 14.71 -21.23 -28.92
CA ASP A 545 14.09 -20.13 -28.19
C ASP A 545 14.88 -18.81 -28.36
N TYR A 546 14.18 -17.77 -28.84
CA TYR A 546 14.70 -16.41 -28.89
C TYR A 546 14.74 -15.84 -27.47
N TYR A 547 15.92 -15.81 -26.84
CA TYR A 547 16.13 -15.16 -25.55
C TYR A 547 16.38 -13.67 -25.76
N ILE A 548 15.59 -12.80 -25.10
CA ILE A 548 15.83 -11.36 -25.07
C ILE A 548 16.46 -11.03 -23.71
N LEU A 549 17.76 -10.73 -23.73
CA LEU A 549 18.55 -10.33 -22.56
C LEU A 549 18.34 -8.86 -22.22
N TRP A 550 18.29 -8.56 -20.92
CA TRP A 550 18.19 -7.21 -20.39
C TRP A 550 19.57 -6.73 -19.93
N TYR A 551 20.19 -5.88 -20.74
CA TYR A 551 21.54 -5.38 -20.44
C TYR A 551 21.51 -4.20 -19.45
N GLU A 552 22.52 -4.15 -18.57
CA GLU A 552 22.78 -3.03 -17.68
C GLU A 552 22.93 -1.70 -18.44
N GLU A 553 23.55 -1.72 -19.62
CA GLU A 553 23.76 -0.51 -20.46
C GLU A 553 22.51 -0.07 -21.25
N CYS A 554 21.44 -0.87 -21.28
CA CYS A 554 20.35 -0.72 -22.23
C CYS A 554 19.25 0.28 -21.81
N ALA A 555 19.36 0.91 -20.64
CA ALA A 555 18.36 1.86 -20.14
C ALA A 555 18.11 3.06 -21.10
N GLU A 556 19.07 3.40 -21.96
CA GLU A 556 18.92 4.43 -23.02
C GLU A 556 18.88 3.82 -24.45
N GLY A 557 19.37 2.60 -24.66
CA GLY A 557 19.70 2.07 -25.99
C GLY A 557 18.58 1.36 -26.76
N PHE A 558 17.53 0.87 -26.10
CA PHE A 558 16.48 0.10 -26.78
C PHE A 558 15.59 0.92 -27.72
N GLN A 559 15.61 2.26 -27.64
CA GLN A 559 14.93 3.10 -28.63
C GLN A 559 15.65 3.12 -29.99
N ASN A 560 16.96 2.83 -30.03
CA ASN A 560 17.75 2.89 -31.26
C ASN A 560 18.01 1.51 -31.89
N ALA A 561 17.89 0.42 -31.13
CA ALA A 561 18.09 -0.95 -31.64
C ALA A 561 16.82 -1.59 -32.25
N ALA A 562 15.67 -0.91 -32.17
CA ALA A 562 14.37 -1.38 -32.67
C ALA A 562 13.89 -0.59 -33.92
N CYS A 563 14.82 -0.13 -34.76
CA CYS A 563 14.55 0.37 -36.11
C CYS A 563 15.24 -0.51 -37.15
#